data_AF-A0A2V6UGX7-F1
#
_entry.id   AF-A0A2V6UGX7-F1
#
_cell.length_a   1.000
_cell.length_b   1.000
_cell.length_c   1.000
_cell.angle_alpha   90.00
_cell.angle_beta   90.00
_cell.angle_gamma   90.00
#
_symmetry.space_group_name_H-M   'P 1'
#
loop_
_entity.id
_entity.type
_entity.pdbx_description
1 polymer ?
#
loop_
_entity_poly.entity_id
_entity_poly.type
_entity_poly.pdbx_seq_one_letter_code
_entity_poly.pdbx_strand_id
1 'polypeptide(L)'
;MTIITATTYETKVGPRNGARVVAKAWVDPAFKQRLLADSTAAIAELGYIGRQGEDMVVLENTPKVHNVVVCTLCSCYPWPVLGLPPVWYKSGPYRARTVIDPRGVLREFGVDLPDDVEVRVWDSTAELRYLVLPERPRGTGGMSEEQLAELVTRDAMIGVAQVKAPAR
;
A
#
# COMPACT_ATOMS: atom_id res chain seq x y z
N MET A 1 17.54 23.79 3.86
CA MET A 1 16.08 23.75 4.00
C MET A 1 15.48 23.71 2.60
N THR A 2 15.32 22.51 2.04
CA THR A 2 14.82 22.37 0.67
C THR A 2 13.31 22.52 0.70
N ILE A 3 12.78 23.58 0.09
CA ILE A 3 11.34 23.80 -0.05
C ILE A 3 10.78 22.63 -0.88
N ILE A 4 9.95 21.79 -0.26
CA ILE A 4 9.25 20.71 -0.96
C ILE A 4 8.04 21.35 -1.67
N THR A 5 8.15 21.57 -2.97
CA THR A 5 7.14 22.25 -3.80
C THR A 5 6.05 21.28 -4.31
N ALA A 6 4.93 21.83 -4.80
CA ALA A 6 3.86 21.07 -5.47
C ALA A 6 4.41 20.16 -6.60
N THR A 7 5.39 20.65 -7.35
CA THR A 7 6.04 19.94 -8.47
C THR A 7 6.67 18.61 -8.04
N THR A 8 7.19 18.50 -6.82
CA THR A 8 7.78 17.26 -6.29
C THR A 8 6.75 16.15 -6.17
N TYR A 9 5.54 16.46 -5.68
CA TYR A 9 4.46 15.47 -5.55
C TYR A 9 3.67 15.25 -6.84
N GLU A 10 3.70 16.21 -7.76
CA GLU A 10 3.09 16.05 -9.09
C GLU A 10 3.93 15.15 -10.02
N THR A 11 5.26 15.14 -9.88
CA THR A 11 6.14 14.50 -10.88
C THR A 11 7.19 13.54 -10.34
N LYS A 12 7.59 13.64 -9.06
CA LYS A 12 8.75 12.89 -8.52
C LYS A 12 8.40 11.86 -7.45
N VAL A 13 7.31 12.05 -6.71
CA VAL A 13 6.89 11.17 -5.61
C VAL A 13 5.50 10.63 -5.89
N GLY A 14 5.37 9.31 -5.99
CA GLY A 14 4.11 8.66 -6.35
C GLY A 14 4.15 7.15 -6.16
N PRO A 15 3.04 6.46 -6.48
CA PRO A 15 2.85 5.04 -6.17
C PRO A 15 3.87 4.09 -6.83
N ARG A 16 4.62 4.55 -7.83
CA ARG A 16 5.73 3.77 -8.42
C ARG A 16 6.82 3.43 -7.39
N ASN A 17 7.01 4.26 -6.36
CA ASN A 17 7.97 4.01 -5.29
C ASN A 17 7.53 2.79 -4.45
N GLY A 18 6.28 2.80 -3.97
CA GLY A 18 5.71 1.66 -3.26
C GLY A 18 5.67 0.39 -4.11
N ALA A 19 5.39 0.51 -5.41
CA ALA A 19 5.39 -0.63 -6.32
C ALA A 19 6.77 -1.33 -6.39
N ARG A 20 7.86 -0.56 -6.36
CA ARG A 20 9.23 -1.10 -6.29
C ARG A 20 9.52 -1.77 -4.95
N VAL A 21 9.06 -1.19 -3.83
CA VAL A 21 9.15 -1.82 -2.50
C VAL A 21 8.48 -3.19 -2.52
N VAL A 22 7.24 -3.26 -3.02
CA VAL A 22 6.46 -4.50 -3.11
C VAL A 22 7.13 -5.52 -4.03
N ALA A 23 7.53 -5.11 -5.23
CA ALA A 23 8.15 -6.01 -6.20
C ALA A 23 9.46 -6.59 -5.67
N LYS A 24 10.32 -5.77 -5.05
CA LYS A 24 11.54 -6.23 -4.39
C LYS A 24 11.23 -7.25 -3.30
N ALA A 25 10.24 -6.98 -2.44
CA ALA A 25 9.81 -7.92 -1.40
C ALA A 25 9.27 -9.26 -1.96
N TRP A 26 8.73 -9.27 -3.18
CA TRP A 26 8.26 -10.50 -3.84
C TRP A 26 9.38 -11.35 -4.44
N VAL A 27 10.54 -10.77 -4.77
CA VAL A 27 11.66 -11.49 -5.41
C VAL A 27 12.86 -11.69 -4.49
N ASP A 28 12.97 -10.91 -3.42
CA ASP A 28 14.06 -10.94 -2.45
C ASP A 28 13.50 -11.26 -1.04
N PRO A 29 13.49 -12.53 -0.64
CA PRO A 29 12.99 -12.95 0.68
C PRO A 29 13.74 -12.31 1.85
N ALA A 30 15.03 -11.99 1.68
CA ALA A 30 15.83 -11.37 2.73
C ALA A 30 15.42 -9.91 2.92
N PHE A 31 15.17 -9.19 1.82
CA PHE A 31 14.58 -7.84 1.87
C PHE A 31 13.19 -7.87 2.49
N LYS A 32 12.33 -8.83 2.12
CA LYS A 32 11.00 -8.98 2.73
C LYS A 32 11.07 -9.16 4.25
N GLN A 33 11.98 -9.99 4.74
CA GLN A 33 12.18 -10.16 6.18
C GLN A 33 12.58 -8.85 6.87
N ARG A 34 13.52 -8.09 6.29
CA ARG A 34 13.89 -6.76 6.82
C ARG A 34 12.72 -5.78 6.75
N LEU A 35 11.97 -5.77 5.65
CA LEU A 35 10.82 -4.89 5.44
C LEU A 35 9.72 -5.10 6.50
N LEU A 36 9.46 -6.34 6.90
CA LEU A 36 8.45 -6.65 7.91
C LEU A 36 8.97 -6.47 9.35
N ALA A 37 10.28 -6.47 9.56
CA ALA A 37 10.89 -6.25 10.87
C ALA A 37 11.09 -4.75 11.18
N ASP A 38 11.58 -3.98 10.19
CA ASP A 38 11.78 -2.54 10.25
C ASP A 38 11.49 -1.93 8.87
N SER A 39 10.22 -1.55 8.67
CA SER A 39 9.75 -1.04 7.39
C SER A 39 10.41 0.30 7.03
N THR A 40 10.64 1.17 8.01
CA THR A 40 11.28 2.47 7.78
C THR A 40 12.69 2.28 7.22
N ALA A 41 13.51 1.45 7.90
CA ALA A 41 14.88 1.20 7.47
C ALA A 41 14.95 0.53 6.09
N ALA A 42 14.12 -0.50 5.86
CA ALA A 42 14.11 -1.22 4.58
C ALA A 42 13.64 -0.34 3.41
N ILE A 43 12.62 0.50 3.61
CA ILE A 43 12.16 1.45 2.58
C ILE A 43 13.23 2.52 2.32
N ALA A 44 14.00 2.91 3.34
CA ALA A 44 15.12 3.83 3.19
C ALA A 44 16.29 3.26 2.37
N GLU A 45 16.49 1.93 2.32
CA GLU A 45 17.46 1.28 1.41
C GLU A 45 17.21 1.66 -0.06
N LEU A 46 15.96 1.94 -0.43
CA LEU A 46 15.54 2.35 -1.77
C LEU A 46 15.47 3.89 -1.95
N GLY A 47 15.84 4.65 -0.91
CA GLY A 47 15.85 6.11 -0.91
C GLY A 47 14.47 6.76 -0.72
N TYR A 48 13.44 6.01 -0.30
CA TYR A 48 12.08 6.53 -0.14
C TYR A 48 11.83 6.98 1.31
N ILE A 49 12.41 8.12 1.67
CA ILE A 49 12.24 8.73 2.99
C ILE A 49 11.57 10.10 2.87
N GLY A 50 10.96 10.56 3.95
CA GLY A 50 10.53 11.95 4.05
C GLY A 50 9.20 12.12 4.76
N ARG A 51 8.63 13.31 4.57
CA ARG A 51 7.43 13.77 5.27
C ARG A 51 6.25 12.81 5.08
N GLN A 52 5.51 12.55 6.15
CA GLN A 52 4.39 11.60 6.16
C GLN A 52 4.84 10.17 5.81
N GLY A 53 6.01 9.78 6.32
CA GLY A 53 6.60 8.45 6.16
C GLY A 53 7.86 8.29 7.01
N GLU A 54 7.98 9.08 8.07
CA GLU A 54 9.06 9.02 9.05
C GLU A 54 9.04 7.70 9.82
N ASP A 55 7.83 7.21 10.16
CA ASP A 55 7.59 5.94 10.82
C ASP A 55 6.64 5.07 9.98
N MET A 56 7.22 4.13 9.23
CA MET A 56 6.50 3.25 8.31
C MET A 56 6.22 1.89 8.97
N VAL A 57 5.09 1.31 8.61
CA VAL A 57 4.75 -0.09 8.91
C VAL A 57 4.18 -0.74 7.66
N VAL A 58 4.78 -1.84 7.23
CA VAL A 58 4.28 -2.66 6.12
C VAL A 58 3.35 -3.76 6.63
N LEU A 59 2.17 -3.85 6.04
CA LEU A 59 1.11 -4.77 6.41
C LEU A 59 1.00 -5.88 5.37
N GLU A 60 1.46 -7.08 5.71
CA GLU A 60 1.44 -8.21 4.78
C GLU A 60 0.04 -8.81 4.64
N ASN A 61 -0.46 -8.85 3.39
CA ASN A 61 -1.60 -9.68 3.05
C ASN A 61 -1.17 -11.15 2.90
N THR A 62 -2.04 -12.05 3.33
CA THR A 62 -1.86 -13.50 3.27
C THR A 62 -3.15 -14.16 2.80
N PRO A 63 -3.17 -15.48 2.51
CA PRO A 63 -4.40 -16.16 2.10
C PRO A 63 -5.53 -16.12 3.13
N LYS A 64 -5.26 -15.71 4.37
CA LYS A 64 -6.23 -15.63 5.48
C LYS A 64 -6.39 -14.24 6.06
N VAL A 65 -5.60 -13.26 5.65
CA VAL A 65 -5.65 -11.89 6.19
C VAL A 65 -5.49 -10.90 5.05
N HIS A 66 -6.48 -10.01 4.91
CA HIS A 66 -6.47 -8.89 3.98
C HIS A 66 -6.49 -7.57 4.76
N ASN A 67 -5.46 -6.75 4.58
CA ASN A 67 -5.32 -5.47 5.26
C ASN A 67 -5.90 -4.33 4.39
N VAL A 68 -6.53 -3.35 5.03
CA VAL A 68 -7.04 -2.12 4.40
C VAL A 68 -6.67 -0.92 5.26
N VAL A 69 -6.17 0.15 4.66
CA VAL A 69 -5.73 1.36 5.38
C VAL A 69 -6.73 2.50 5.22
N VAL A 70 -6.99 3.22 6.31
CA VAL A 70 -7.83 4.42 6.32
C VAL A 70 -7.26 5.46 7.28
N CYS A 71 -7.71 6.70 7.16
CA CYS A 71 -7.55 7.72 8.20
C CYS A 71 -8.93 8.33 8.47
N THR A 72 -9.62 7.82 9.48
CA THR A 72 -11.00 8.22 9.78
C THR A 72 -11.10 9.71 10.13
N LEU A 73 -10.07 10.25 10.79
CA LEU A 73 -10.04 11.63 11.28
C LEU A 73 -9.73 12.67 10.19
N CYS A 74 -8.91 12.33 9.20
CA CYS A 74 -8.52 13.29 8.16
C CYS A 74 -8.11 12.61 6.84
N SER A 75 -6.81 12.38 6.65
CA SER A 75 -6.22 11.96 5.37
C SER A 75 -4.76 11.47 5.49
N CYS A 76 -4.29 11.07 6.68
CA CYS A 76 -2.94 10.53 6.90
C CYS A 76 -2.64 9.40 5.89
N TYR A 77 -1.46 9.48 5.27
CA TYR A 77 -1.12 8.66 4.10
C TYR A 77 0.41 8.62 3.88
N PRO A 78 1.01 7.50 3.43
CA PRO A 78 2.46 7.34 3.32
C PRO A 78 3.03 8.04 2.07
N TRP A 79 3.30 9.34 2.15
CA TRP A 79 3.66 10.14 0.96
C TRP A 79 4.93 9.66 0.25
N PRO A 80 6.04 9.26 0.91
CA PRO A 80 7.26 8.87 0.22
C PRO A 80 7.09 7.69 -0.74
N VAL A 81 6.14 6.80 -0.45
CA VAL A 81 5.90 5.57 -1.24
C VAL A 81 4.65 5.63 -2.10
N LEU A 82 3.62 6.40 -1.73
CA LEU A 82 2.35 6.45 -2.46
C LEU A 82 1.98 7.83 -3.04
N GLY A 83 2.76 8.88 -2.76
CA GLY A 83 2.43 10.25 -3.13
C GLY A 83 1.22 10.79 -2.35
N LEU A 84 0.49 11.72 -2.95
CA LEU A 84 -0.70 12.30 -2.31
C LEU A 84 -1.91 11.34 -2.37
N PRO A 85 -2.74 11.30 -1.32
CA PRO A 85 -3.89 10.42 -1.28
C PRO A 85 -4.94 10.79 -2.34
N PRO A 86 -5.59 9.79 -2.95
CA PRO A 86 -6.67 10.03 -3.91
C PRO A 86 -7.87 10.73 -3.25
N VAL A 87 -8.71 11.37 -4.07
CA VAL A 87 -9.90 12.10 -3.59
C VAL A 87 -10.84 11.20 -2.78
N TRP A 88 -11.08 9.97 -3.25
CA TRP A 88 -11.96 9.02 -2.56
C TRP A 88 -11.45 8.64 -1.17
N TYR A 89 -10.13 8.55 -0.96
CA TYR A 89 -9.55 8.20 0.34
C TYR A 89 -9.84 9.27 1.40
N LYS A 90 -9.89 10.55 0.97
CA LYS A 90 -10.18 11.70 1.84
C LYS A 90 -11.68 11.90 2.09
N SER A 91 -12.53 11.18 1.36
CA SER A 91 -13.97 11.38 1.36
C SER A 91 -14.63 10.84 2.63
N GLY A 92 -15.73 11.50 3.06
CA GLY A 92 -16.55 11.01 4.16
C GLY A 92 -17.05 9.57 3.98
N PRO A 93 -17.55 9.17 2.79
CA PRO A 93 -18.01 7.80 2.54
C PRO A 93 -16.95 6.73 2.84
N TYR A 94 -15.72 6.87 2.32
CA TYR A 94 -14.66 5.91 2.59
C TYR A 94 -14.28 5.91 4.07
N ARG A 95 -14.01 7.09 4.63
CA ARG A 95 -13.52 7.24 6.01
C ARG A 95 -14.50 6.71 7.05
N ALA A 96 -15.80 6.92 6.87
CA ALA A 96 -16.80 6.46 7.82
C ALA A 96 -17.10 4.96 7.69
N ARG A 97 -17.14 4.42 6.47
CA ARG A 97 -17.62 3.05 6.24
C ARG A 97 -16.54 2.00 6.35
N THR A 98 -15.29 2.30 6.00
CA THR A 98 -14.21 1.28 5.98
C THR A 98 -14.00 0.65 7.35
N VAL A 99 -14.23 1.37 8.45
CA VAL A 99 -14.12 0.84 9.83
C VAL A 99 -15.39 0.14 10.36
N ILE A 100 -16.51 0.19 9.62
CA ILE A 100 -17.81 -0.38 10.04
C ILE A 100 -18.16 -1.59 9.16
N ASP A 101 -18.10 -1.40 7.84
CA ASP A 101 -18.41 -2.40 6.82
C ASP A 101 -17.28 -2.44 5.77
N PRO A 102 -16.08 -2.93 6.15
CA PRO A 102 -14.95 -2.99 5.23
C PRO A 102 -15.24 -3.88 4.02
N ARG A 103 -15.97 -4.98 4.18
CA ARG A 103 -16.31 -5.88 3.08
C ARG A 103 -17.27 -5.24 2.08
N GLY A 104 -18.26 -4.47 2.53
CA GLY A 104 -19.12 -3.69 1.64
C GLY A 104 -18.34 -2.64 0.85
N VAL A 105 -17.43 -1.91 1.50
CA VAL A 105 -16.54 -0.96 0.81
C VAL A 105 -15.66 -1.67 -0.21
N LEU A 106 -15.04 -2.80 0.13
CA LEU A 106 -14.21 -3.57 -0.80
C LEU A 106 -15.00 -4.04 -2.04
N ARG A 107 -16.26 -4.46 -1.86
CA ARG A 107 -17.14 -4.84 -2.99
C ARG A 107 -17.40 -3.67 -3.95
N GLU A 108 -17.49 -2.44 -3.45
CA GLU A 108 -17.62 -1.24 -4.30
C GLU A 108 -16.37 -0.97 -5.15
N PHE A 109 -15.20 -1.40 -4.68
CA PHE A 109 -13.95 -1.41 -5.47
C PHE A 109 -13.81 -2.67 -6.34
N GLY A 110 -14.80 -3.56 -6.35
CA GLY A 110 -14.79 -4.81 -7.12
C GLY A 110 -13.94 -5.92 -6.50
N VAL A 111 -13.66 -5.84 -5.19
CA VAL A 111 -12.97 -6.88 -4.42
C VAL A 111 -14.00 -7.64 -3.60
N ASP A 112 -14.20 -8.91 -3.94
CA ASP A 112 -15.04 -9.83 -3.17
C ASP A 112 -14.13 -10.86 -2.48
N LEU A 113 -14.06 -10.80 -1.15
CA LEU A 113 -13.22 -11.68 -0.35
C LEU A 113 -14.05 -12.84 0.21
N PRO A 114 -13.52 -14.07 0.21
CA PRO A 114 -14.15 -15.19 0.91
C PRO A 114 -14.44 -14.87 2.38
N ASP A 115 -15.49 -15.48 2.93
CA ASP A 115 -15.92 -15.25 4.33
C ASP A 115 -14.86 -15.69 5.35
N ASP A 116 -14.00 -16.63 4.99
CA ASP A 116 -12.92 -17.16 5.83
C ASP A 116 -11.63 -16.33 5.80
N VAL A 117 -11.59 -15.21 5.05
CA VAL A 117 -10.48 -14.26 5.04
C VAL A 117 -10.73 -13.15 6.07
N GLU A 118 -9.88 -13.02 7.08
CA GLU A 118 -9.96 -11.91 8.03
C GLU A 118 -9.67 -10.57 7.32
N VAL A 119 -10.51 -9.55 7.55
CA VAL A 119 -10.24 -8.19 7.04
C VAL A 119 -9.78 -7.32 8.20
N ARG A 120 -8.52 -6.88 8.15
CA ARG A 120 -7.92 -5.99 9.17
C ARG A 120 -7.90 -4.56 8.66
N VAL A 121 -8.61 -3.69 9.36
CA VAL A 121 -8.66 -2.26 9.05
C VAL A 121 -7.68 -1.51 9.93
N TRP A 122 -6.78 -0.76 9.30
CA TRP A 122 -5.75 0.02 9.97
C TRP A 122 -6.08 1.50 9.87
N ASP A 123 -6.52 2.06 11.00
CA ASP A 123 -6.82 3.49 11.09
C ASP A 123 -5.58 4.28 11.49
N SER A 124 -5.20 5.23 10.66
CA SER A 124 -4.00 6.07 10.80
C SER A 124 -4.28 7.24 11.75
N THR A 125 -4.47 6.93 13.03
CA THR A 125 -4.81 7.89 14.10
C THR A 125 -3.59 8.47 14.82
N ALA A 126 -2.39 7.93 14.56
CA ALA A 126 -1.11 8.36 15.11
C ALA A 126 -0.12 8.72 13.99
N GLU A 127 1.17 8.87 14.31
CA GLU A 127 2.20 9.23 13.33
C GLU A 127 2.72 8.04 12.50
N LEU A 128 2.32 6.80 12.83
CA LEU A 128 2.60 5.65 11.97
C LEU A 128 1.91 5.78 10.61
N ARG A 129 2.59 5.34 9.55
CA ARG A 129 2.07 5.31 8.18
C ARG A 129 2.15 3.91 7.62
N TYR A 130 1.03 3.44 7.09
CA TYR A 130 0.88 2.05 6.67
C TYR A 130 1.00 1.90 5.15
N LEU A 131 1.71 0.86 4.72
CA LEU A 131 1.75 0.41 3.33
C LEU A 131 1.31 -1.06 3.30
N VAL A 132 0.29 -1.40 2.52
CA VAL A 132 -0.08 -2.82 2.34
C VAL A 132 0.92 -3.47 1.38
N LEU A 133 1.46 -4.62 1.80
CA LEU A 133 2.20 -5.54 0.94
C LEU A 133 1.20 -6.58 0.39
N PRO A 134 0.68 -6.39 -0.84
CA PRO A 134 -0.25 -7.34 -1.42
C PRO A 134 0.40 -8.69 -1.72
N GLU A 135 -0.42 -9.73 -1.84
CA GLU A 135 0.05 -11.04 -2.31
C GLU A 135 0.52 -10.98 -3.77
N ARG A 136 1.60 -11.70 -4.08
CA ARG A 136 2.07 -11.85 -5.46
C ARG A 136 1.04 -12.67 -6.26
N PRO A 137 0.52 -12.17 -7.39
CA PRO A 137 -0.43 -12.93 -8.17
C PRO A 137 0.22 -14.17 -8.79
N ARG A 138 -0.56 -15.26 -8.88
CA ARG A 138 -0.15 -16.49 -9.57
C ARG A 138 0.19 -16.21 -11.04
N GLY A 139 1.03 -17.04 -11.64
CA GLY A 139 1.41 -16.93 -13.06
C GLY A 139 2.51 -15.90 -13.36
N THR A 140 3.11 -15.30 -12.33
CA THR A 140 4.16 -14.29 -12.49
C THR A 140 5.58 -14.81 -12.22
N GLY A 141 5.78 -16.13 -12.12
CA GLY A 141 7.04 -16.73 -11.67
C GLY A 141 8.27 -16.38 -12.50
N GLY A 142 8.11 -16.14 -13.81
CA GLY A 142 9.22 -15.76 -14.72
C GLY A 142 9.37 -14.26 -14.94
N MET A 143 8.59 -13.41 -14.27
CA MET A 143 8.66 -11.95 -14.44
C MET A 143 9.84 -11.35 -13.67
N SER A 144 10.49 -10.34 -14.25
CA SER A 144 11.50 -9.54 -13.56
C SER A 144 10.89 -8.68 -12.45
N GLU A 145 11.73 -8.12 -11.58
CA GLU A 145 11.29 -7.19 -10.54
C GLU A 145 10.56 -5.98 -11.14
N GLU A 146 11.06 -5.43 -12.25
CA GLU A 146 10.45 -4.28 -12.94
C GLU A 146 9.07 -4.64 -13.50
N GLN A 147 8.95 -5.80 -14.14
CA GLN A 147 7.68 -6.28 -14.67
C GLN A 147 6.67 -6.55 -13.54
N LEU A 148 7.12 -7.05 -12.39
CA LEU A 148 6.27 -7.22 -11.22
C LEU A 148 5.79 -5.88 -10.65
N ALA A 149 6.67 -4.88 -10.61
CA ALA A 149 6.32 -3.54 -10.14
C ALA A 149 5.22 -2.90 -11.00
N GLU A 150 5.18 -3.18 -12.31
CA GLU A 150 4.12 -2.70 -13.20
C GLU A 150 2.72 -3.25 -12.85
N LEU A 151 2.64 -4.40 -12.20
CA LEU A 151 1.37 -4.99 -11.76
C LEU A 151 0.84 -4.32 -10.48
N VAL A 152 1.74 -3.78 -9.65
CA VAL A 152 1.37 -3.25 -8.33
C VAL A 152 0.67 -1.91 -8.47
N THR A 153 -0.62 -1.88 -8.19
CA THR A 153 -1.42 -0.65 -8.23
C THR A 153 -1.40 0.08 -6.89
N ARG A 154 -1.61 1.39 -6.93
CA ARG A 154 -1.82 2.20 -5.71
C ARG A 154 -2.89 1.59 -4.82
N ASP A 155 -4.01 1.19 -5.41
CA ASP A 155 -5.17 0.69 -4.70
C ASP A 155 -4.88 -0.64 -3.99
N ALA A 156 -4.02 -1.49 -4.57
CA ALA A 156 -3.53 -2.71 -3.91
C ALA A 156 -2.64 -2.40 -2.71
N MET A 157 -1.85 -1.32 -2.77
CA MET A 157 -1.01 -0.87 -1.66
C MET A 157 -1.77 -0.09 -0.57
N ILE A 158 -3.02 0.31 -0.83
CA ILE A 158 -3.96 0.80 0.20
C ILE A 158 -4.77 -0.37 0.78
N GLY A 159 -4.92 -1.45 0.02
CA GLY A 159 -5.71 -2.62 0.38
C GLY A 159 -7.13 -2.63 -0.20
N VAL A 160 -7.49 -1.72 -1.10
CA VAL A 160 -8.82 -1.70 -1.73
C VAL A 160 -8.87 -2.43 -3.08
N ALA A 161 -7.76 -3.04 -3.50
CA ALA A 161 -7.68 -3.89 -4.69
C ALA A 161 -6.78 -5.11 -4.42
N GLN A 162 -6.98 -6.18 -5.18
CA GLN A 162 -6.00 -7.25 -5.32
C GLN A 162 -5.16 -7.02 -6.58
N VAL A 163 -3.90 -7.44 -6.56
CA VAL A 163 -3.05 -7.40 -7.75
C VAL A 163 -3.53 -8.46 -8.73
N LYS A 164 -3.86 -8.06 -9.96
CA LYS A 164 -4.33 -8.98 -10.99
C LYS A 164 -3.16 -9.66 -11.68
N ALA A 165 -3.30 -10.96 -11.93
CA ALA A 165 -2.38 -11.66 -12.81
C ALA A 165 -2.48 -11.09 -14.24
N PRO A 166 -1.38 -11.10 -15.02
CA PRO A 166 -1.44 -10.79 -16.44
C PRO A 166 -2.50 -11.66 -17.14
N ALA A 167 -3.27 -11.06 -18.05
CA ALA A 167 -4.12 -11.84 -18.94
C ALA A 167 -3.23 -12.77 -19.78
N ARG A 168 -3.68 -14.02 -19.97
CA ARG A 168 -3.02 -14.97 -20.87
C ARG A 168 -3.26 -14.59 -22.32
#